data_AF-A0A8H7G5C8-F1
#
_entry.id   AF-A0A8H7G5C8-F1
#
_cell.length_a   1.000
_cell.length_b   1.000
_cell.length_c   1.000
_cell.angle_alpha   90.00
_cell.angle_beta   90.00
_cell.angle_gamma   90.00
#
_symmetry.space_group_name_H-M   'P 1'
#
loop_
_entity.id
_entity.type
_entity.pdbx_description
1 polymer ?
#
loop_
_entity_poly.entity_id
_entity_poly.type
_entity_poly.pdbx_seq_one_letter_code
_entity_poly.pdbx_strand_id
1 'polypeptide(L)'
;MYINLPSQQFYPHCFSLNLGMALLKDITDALSHYPDLYASVPFLQIDRFVRITRRLKRELQIIRPATADSATPPHRLPQYIHKFLQDALSWTDVETMQCWSALKAIVWSDEHGGNPAHARKQEQLAAVMFYPPTLECSNCGGRLTELRRYPVVFHSASHGPSPALTSSLGCTRCSIRYYHNYYVQKGLRIYYHAPSGFKVPNVIQIEEHIFIEAKLCEQFTLSMLFAWVSAQNCSNIYNHSFSAAMGPHSGPQKLSISTVEVWHSFNFNALLRDCADRNVRLVLSDVGSQDQHLQHVMEERNHRISTDGQRERMHACDRCEKLITGSGYKNLRYPTPIAPRLSQQGQAFFQLQQRLKCASISQILNSFADRTIINDDDVDNPADYSTSTDVPKSDEGNRKPKARLGRWRTHNEQLIVCCCGVIAARTTMFGAEAISGVKDFIKHTYHHNPDNLPDVIFFDNNCRLQAHLNKQKDTFFRRVILAVDVFHFKSKHKETDEFCQRHCNPALWKELYNEDGSWVFNSSAAEQANVWMVGTCV
;
A
#
# COMPACT_ATOMS: atom_id res chain seq x y z
N MET A 1 -27.70 -3.84 48.16
CA MET A 1 -28.35 -4.56 47.05
C MET A 1 -27.24 -4.97 46.10
N TYR A 2 -26.91 -6.25 46.09
CA TYR A 2 -25.87 -6.85 45.26
C TYR A 2 -26.24 -6.68 43.78
N ILE A 3 -25.32 -6.18 42.96
CA ILE A 3 -25.38 -6.36 41.50
C ILE A 3 -24.14 -7.14 41.11
N ASN A 4 -24.37 -8.43 40.85
CA ASN A 4 -23.42 -9.37 40.27
C ASN A 4 -22.93 -8.82 38.92
N LEU A 5 -21.62 -8.57 38.81
CA LEU A 5 -20.96 -8.43 37.52
C LEU A 5 -20.77 -9.83 36.93
N PRO A 6 -21.22 -10.11 35.71
CA PRO A 6 -21.03 -11.42 35.10
C PRO A 6 -19.54 -11.68 34.86
N SER A 7 -19.17 -12.93 35.12
CA SER A 7 -17.85 -13.52 34.95
C SER A 7 -17.17 -13.10 33.64
N GLN A 8 -15.95 -12.58 33.80
CA GLN A 8 -15.00 -12.31 32.73
C GLN A 8 -14.88 -13.53 31.80
N GLN A 9 -15.38 -13.41 30.57
CA GLN A 9 -14.92 -14.27 29.47
C GLN A 9 -13.49 -13.83 29.10
N PHE A 10 -12.53 -14.45 29.78
CA PHE A 10 -11.13 -14.45 29.36
C PHE A 10 -11.03 -15.19 28.01
N TYR A 11 -10.66 -14.47 26.95
CA TYR A 11 -10.19 -15.12 25.72
C TYR A 11 -8.74 -15.63 25.95
N PRO A 12 -8.47 -16.95 25.98
CA PRO A 12 -7.19 -17.48 26.44
C PRO A 12 -6.07 -17.55 25.39
N HIS A 13 -6.28 -17.10 24.14
CA HIS A 13 -5.49 -17.63 23.01
C HIS A 13 -4.63 -16.65 22.20
N CYS A 14 -4.21 -15.51 22.75
CA CYS A 14 -3.42 -14.55 21.96
C CYS A 14 -2.13 -14.00 22.60
N PHE A 15 -1.41 -14.74 23.46
CA PHE A 15 -0.14 -14.22 24.01
C PHE A 15 0.94 -15.28 24.29
N SER A 16 1.29 -16.10 23.28
CA SER A 16 2.49 -16.94 23.34
C SER A 16 3.71 -16.19 22.79
N LEU A 17 4.30 -15.31 23.60
CA LEU A 17 5.75 -15.09 23.57
C LEU A 17 6.27 -15.74 24.85
N ASN A 18 6.99 -16.85 24.70
CA ASN A 18 7.68 -17.51 25.80
C ASN A 18 8.65 -16.50 26.44
N LEU A 19 8.53 -16.26 27.74
CA LEU A 19 9.65 -15.70 28.48
C LEU A 19 10.81 -16.68 28.31
N GLY A 20 11.92 -16.23 27.75
CA GLY A 20 13.11 -17.07 27.66
C GLY A 20 13.48 -17.57 29.06
N MET A 21 13.94 -18.82 29.17
CA MET A 21 14.32 -19.45 30.45
C MET A 21 15.31 -18.61 31.27
N ALA A 22 16.16 -17.81 30.61
CA ALA A 22 17.08 -16.87 31.25
C ALA A 22 16.35 -15.77 32.05
N LEU A 23 15.29 -15.19 31.48
CA LEU A 23 14.50 -14.13 32.11
C LEU A 23 13.68 -14.66 33.31
N LEU A 24 13.27 -15.93 33.28
CA LEU A 24 12.61 -16.61 34.40
C LEU A 24 13.53 -16.79 35.61
N LYS A 25 14.80 -17.12 35.37
CA LYS A 25 15.82 -17.23 36.42
C LYS A 25 16.07 -15.86 37.07
N ASP A 26 16.29 -14.83 36.25
CA ASP A 26 16.57 -13.49 36.75
C ASP A 26 15.42 -12.92 37.59
N ILE A 27 14.15 -13.17 37.17
CA ILE A 27 12.96 -12.78 37.94
C ILE A 27 12.92 -13.51 39.28
N THR A 28 13.17 -14.83 39.29
CA THR A 28 13.17 -15.64 40.52
C THR A 28 14.26 -15.17 41.50
N ASP A 29 15.47 -14.93 40.99
CA ASP A 29 16.61 -14.45 41.80
C ASP A 29 16.31 -13.07 42.40
N ALA A 30 15.71 -12.15 41.63
CA ALA A 30 15.32 -10.84 42.13
C ALA A 30 14.20 -10.90 43.19
N LEU A 31 13.21 -11.78 43.00
CA LEU A 31 12.09 -11.96 43.94
C LEU A 31 12.49 -12.69 45.23
N SER A 32 13.57 -13.46 45.24
CA SER A 32 14.07 -14.15 46.44
C SER A 32 14.40 -13.19 47.59
N HIS A 33 14.70 -11.93 47.28
CA HIS A 33 14.95 -10.85 48.25
C HIS A 33 13.65 -10.22 48.81
N TYR A 34 12.48 -10.64 48.31
CA TYR A 34 11.15 -10.14 48.67
C TYR A 34 10.21 -11.32 48.97
N PRO A 35 10.40 -12.01 50.11
CA PRO A 35 9.71 -13.27 50.41
C PRO A 35 8.19 -13.14 50.48
N ASP A 36 7.67 -12.00 50.94
CA ASP A 36 6.22 -11.75 51.00
C ASP A 36 5.60 -11.70 49.60
N LEU A 37 6.25 -11.01 48.66
CA LEU A 37 5.81 -10.88 47.27
C LEU A 37 5.91 -12.22 46.53
N TYR A 38 6.98 -12.98 46.78
CA TYR A 38 7.19 -14.31 46.20
C TYR A 38 6.12 -15.32 46.66
N ALA A 39 5.64 -15.20 47.90
CA ALA A 39 4.61 -16.08 48.45
C ALA A 39 3.18 -15.66 48.09
N SER A 40 2.90 -14.35 47.95
CA SER A 40 1.54 -13.83 47.78
C SER A 40 1.10 -13.65 46.33
N VAL A 41 2.02 -13.42 45.39
CA VAL A 41 1.68 -13.05 44.01
C VAL A 41 1.98 -14.19 43.02
N PRO A 42 0.99 -14.67 42.25
CA PRO A 42 1.22 -15.67 41.22
C PRO A 42 2.21 -15.20 40.15
N PHE A 43 3.08 -16.10 39.69
CA PHE A 43 4.07 -15.79 38.65
C PHE A 43 3.44 -15.16 37.38
N LEU A 44 2.25 -15.59 36.98
CA LEU A 44 1.53 -15.02 35.83
C LEU A 44 1.24 -13.52 36.00
N GLN A 45 0.97 -13.05 37.22
CA GLN A 45 0.76 -11.64 37.52
C GLN A 45 2.09 -10.87 37.50
N ILE A 46 3.18 -11.47 37.97
CA ILE A 46 4.54 -10.91 37.84
C ILE A 46 4.93 -10.77 36.36
N ASP A 47 4.72 -11.81 35.55
CA ASP A 47 4.95 -11.75 34.11
C ASP A 47 4.14 -10.62 33.46
N ARG A 48 2.85 -10.52 33.82
CA ARG A 48 1.99 -9.44 33.35
C ARG A 48 2.50 -8.06 33.76
N PHE A 49 2.98 -7.89 34.99
CA PHE A 49 3.62 -6.66 35.47
C PHE A 49 4.85 -6.32 34.63
N VAL A 50 5.78 -7.26 34.44
CA VAL A 50 7.00 -7.05 33.64
C VAL A 50 6.64 -6.65 32.21
N ARG A 51 5.67 -7.33 31.60
CA ARG A 51 5.18 -6.99 30.26
C ARG A 51 4.59 -5.59 30.21
N ILE A 52 3.65 -5.24 31.10
CA ILE A 52 3.01 -3.91 31.09
C ILE A 52 4.04 -2.81 31.35
N THR A 53 4.93 -2.97 32.34
CA THR A 53 5.92 -1.96 32.70
C THR A 53 7.00 -1.76 31.64
N ARG A 54 7.44 -2.83 30.95
CA ARG A 54 8.32 -2.70 29.78
C ARG A 54 7.69 -1.88 28.66
N ARG A 55 6.37 -1.98 28.49
CA ARG A 55 5.59 -1.19 27.51
C ARG A 55 5.48 0.28 27.92
N LEU A 56 5.47 0.56 29.23
CA LEU A 56 5.52 1.90 29.81
C LEU A 56 6.94 2.49 29.90
N LYS A 57 8.00 1.74 29.56
CA LYS A 57 9.41 2.21 29.60
C LYS A 57 9.57 3.54 28.88
N ARG A 58 8.94 3.71 27.70
CA ARG A 58 9.02 4.95 26.93
C ARG A 58 8.36 6.13 27.64
N GLU A 59 7.24 5.92 28.31
CA GLU A 59 6.58 6.95 29.13
C GLU A 59 7.45 7.38 30.31
N LEU A 60 8.02 6.39 31.00
CA LEU A 60 8.94 6.64 32.10
C LEU A 60 10.17 7.43 31.65
N GLN A 61 10.67 7.20 30.44
CA GLN A 61 11.78 7.98 29.87
C GLN A 61 11.39 9.43 29.55
N ILE A 62 10.19 9.65 28.99
CA ILE A 62 9.70 10.99 28.61
C ILE A 62 9.54 11.89 29.83
N ILE A 63 8.97 11.36 30.92
CA ILE A 63 8.60 12.17 32.10
C ILE A 63 9.80 12.43 33.02
N ARG A 64 10.93 11.76 32.79
CA ARG A 64 12.11 11.96 33.63
C ARG A 64 12.73 13.34 33.47
N PRO A 65 13.32 13.89 34.55
CA PRO A 65 14.08 15.13 34.48
C PRO A 65 15.21 15.05 33.45
N ALA A 66 15.50 16.19 32.81
CA ALA A 66 16.53 16.29 31.76
C ALA A 66 17.92 15.85 32.21
N THR A 67 18.21 15.96 33.50
CA THR A 67 19.50 15.67 34.16
C THR A 67 19.73 14.19 34.46
N ALA A 68 18.70 13.34 34.33
CA ALA A 68 18.78 11.95 34.70
C ALA A 68 19.23 11.06 33.51
N ASP A 69 20.21 10.18 33.74
CA ASP A 69 20.70 9.23 32.75
C ASP A 69 19.57 8.30 32.24
N SER A 70 19.46 8.16 30.92
CA SER A 70 18.44 7.36 30.25
C SER A 70 18.63 5.85 30.47
N ALA A 71 19.86 5.43 30.77
CA ALA A 71 20.23 4.03 30.99
C ALA A 71 19.83 3.48 32.37
N THR A 72 19.50 4.35 33.32
CA THR A 72 19.09 3.94 34.68
C THR A 72 17.56 3.89 34.80
N PRO A 73 16.94 2.96 35.54
CA PRO A 73 15.51 3.01 35.84
C PRO A 73 15.16 4.04 36.93
N PRO A 74 13.94 4.61 36.95
CA PRO A 74 13.57 5.58 37.97
C PRO A 74 13.42 4.89 39.34
N HIS A 75 13.89 5.56 40.41
CA HIS A 75 13.82 5.02 41.76
C HIS A 75 12.38 4.74 42.22
N ARG A 76 11.44 5.62 41.84
CA ARG A 76 9.99 5.48 42.09
C ARG A 76 9.22 5.73 40.80
N LEU A 77 8.12 5.01 40.61
CA LEU A 77 7.20 5.27 39.52
C LEU A 77 6.44 6.59 39.75
N PRO A 78 6.15 7.36 38.69
CA PRO A 78 5.18 8.47 38.78
C PRO A 78 3.84 7.96 39.34
N GLN A 79 3.20 8.78 40.18
CA GLN A 79 1.99 8.37 40.93
C GLN A 79 0.88 7.80 40.03
N TYR A 80 0.66 8.40 38.85
CA TYR A 80 -0.36 7.93 37.92
C TYR A 80 0.02 6.59 37.25
N ILE A 81 1.30 6.31 36.99
CA ILE A 81 1.74 4.99 36.50
C ILE A 81 1.59 3.94 37.60
N HIS A 82 1.93 4.31 38.84
CA HIS A 82 1.76 3.43 39.98
C HIS A 82 0.29 3.02 40.14
N LYS A 83 -0.61 4.01 40.10
CA LYS A 83 -2.07 3.79 40.19
C LYS A 83 -2.61 2.96 39.03
N PHE A 84 -2.19 3.26 37.80
CA PHE A 84 -2.50 2.44 36.64
C PHE A 84 -2.12 0.95 36.82
N LEU A 85 -0.94 0.66 37.38
CA LEU A 85 -0.49 -0.71 37.59
C LEU A 85 -1.26 -1.42 38.71
N GLN A 86 -1.55 -0.73 39.82
CA GLN A 86 -2.43 -1.24 40.88
C GLN A 86 -3.77 -1.68 40.30
N ASP A 87 -4.36 -0.81 39.48
CA ASP A 87 -5.65 -1.05 38.84
C ASP A 87 -5.62 -2.17 37.79
N ALA A 88 -4.56 -2.24 36.98
CA ALA A 88 -4.44 -3.22 35.89
C ALA A 88 -4.17 -4.65 36.38
N LEU A 89 -3.54 -4.78 37.55
CA LEU A 89 -3.14 -6.05 38.16
C LEU A 89 -3.99 -6.41 39.39
N SER A 90 -4.86 -5.49 39.83
CA SER A 90 -5.62 -5.59 41.09
C SER A 90 -4.70 -5.78 42.30
N TRP A 91 -3.58 -5.05 42.33
CA TRP A 91 -2.57 -5.11 43.39
C TRP A 91 -2.70 -3.94 44.38
N THR A 92 -2.19 -4.14 45.59
CA THR A 92 -2.03 -3.11 46.61
C THR A 92 -0.85 -2.18 46.30
N ASP A 93 -0.76 -1.06 47.04
CA ASP A 93 0.37 -0.11 46.99
C ASP A 93 1.71 -0.78 47.33
N VAL A 94 1.72 -1.59 48.38
CA VAL A 94 2.90 -2.29 48.85
C VAL A 94 3.40 -3.30 47.82
N GLU A 95 2.50 -4.12 47.27
CA GLU A 95 2.84 -5.10 46.23
C GLU A 95 3.41 -4.42 44.98
N THR A 96 2.76 -3.34 44.51
CA THR A 96 3.21 -2.59 43.33
C THR A 96 4.58 -1.93 43.56
N MET A 97 4.80 -1.35 44.74
CA MET A 97 6.07 -0.71 45.11
C MET A 97 7.21 -1.71 45.26
N GLN A 98 6.97 -2.83 45.95
CA GLN A 98 7.96 -3.89 46.14
C GLN A 98 8.32 -4.56 44.82
N CYS A 99 7.32 -4.84 43.98
CA CYS A 99 7.53 -5.46 42.67
C CYS A 99 8.33 -4.53 41.73
N TRP A 100 8.05 -3.23 41.71
CA TRP A 100 8.90 -2.27 40.99
C TRP A 100 10.32 -2.25 41.56
N SER A 101 10.48 -2.22 42.88
CA SER A 101 11.80 -2.15 43.52
C SER A 101 12.66 -3.38 43.20
N ALA A 102 12.06 -4.57 43.17
CA ALA A 102 12.69 -5.83 42.83
C ALA A 102 13.04 -5.93 41.33
N LEU A 103 12.08 -5.60 40.45
CA LEU A 103 12.18 -5.94 39.03
C LEU A 103 12.56 -4.77 38.12
N LYS A 104 12.70 -3.54 38.63
CA LYS A 104 13.01 -2.36 37.79
C LYS A 104 14.24 -2.55 36.90
N ALA A 105 15.29 -3.22 37.39
CA ALA A 105 16.49 -3.48 36.59
C ALA A 105 16.20 -4.42 35.41
N ILE A 106 15.41 -5.48 35.65
CA ILE A 106 14.98 -6.48 34.66
C ILE A 106 14.00 -5.88 33.65
N VAL A 107 13.12 -4.97 34.10
CA VAL A 107 12.24 -4.20 33.23
C VAL A 107 13.05 -3.23 32.36
N TRP A 108 14.17 -2.71 32.86
CA TRP A 108 15.01 -1.75 32.15
C TRP A 108 16.00 -2.39 31.18
N SER A 109 16.45 -3.63 31.39
CA SER A 109 17.26 -4.41 30.45
C SER A 109 16.42 -4.87 29.23
N ASP A 110 16.91 -4.64 28.00
CA ASP A 110 16.18 -4.89 26.73
C ASP A 110 15.70 -6.35 26.59
N GLU A 111 14.51 -6.65 26.07
CA GLU A 111 14.04 -6.35 24.71
C GLU A 111 12.50 -6.20 24.58
N HIS A 112 12.07 -5.43 23.57
CA HIS A 112 10.72 -5.32 22.98
C HIS A 112 9.57 -4.76 23.85
N GLY A 113 9.42 -3.44 23.85
CA GLY A 113 8.20 -2.76 24.30
C GLY A 113 7.07 -2.86 23.25
N GLY A 114 6.02 -3.63 23.55
CA GLY A 114 4.72 -3.61 22.83
C GLY A 114 3.72 -2.59 23.42
N ASN A 115 2.45 -2.65 23.02
CA ASN A 115 1.38 -1.74 23.49
C ASN A 115 0.63 -2.31 24.72
N PRO A 116 0.39 -1.57 25.83
CA PRO A 116 -0.27 -2.09 27.03
C PRO A 116 -1.69 -2.64 26.78
N ALA A 117 -2.17 -3.56 27.63
CA ALA A 117 -3.57 -3.96 27.62
C ALA A 117 -4.35 -3.08 28.61
N HIS A 118 -5.49 -2.52 28.16
CA HIS A 118 -6.48 -1.70 28.87
C HIS A 118 -6.29 -0.18 28.80
N ALA A 119 -7.40 0.53 28.58
CA ALA A 119 -7.50 1.99 28.55
C ALA A 119 -8.37 2.48 29.74
N ARG A 120 -7.97 3.59 30.37
CA ARG A 120 -8.80 4.33 31.34
C ARG A 120 -8.84 5.81 30.99
N LYS A 121 -10.00 6.43 31.18
CA LYS A 121 -10.29 7.85 30.84
C LYS A 121 -9.66 8.87 31.79
N GLN A 122 -9.17 8.46 32.96
CA GLN A 122 -8.77 9.37 34.04
C GLN A 122 -7.26 9.63 34.13
N GLU A 123 -6.45 8.92 33.37
CA GLU A 123 -5.00 9.07 33.33
C GLU A 123 -4.58 9.11 31.87
N GLN A 124 -3.57 9.89 31.50
CA GLN A 124 -3.18 10.15 30.10
C GLN A 124 -2.49 8.92 29.43
N LEU A 125 -3.02 7.72 29.65
CA LEU A 125 -2.53 6.42 29.18
C LEU A 125 -3.66 5.65 28.48
N ALA A 126 -3.39 5.12 27.29
CA ALA A 126 -4.27 4.25 26.53
C ALA A 126 -3.59 2.90 26.29
N ALA A 127 -4.39 1.90 25.90
CA ALA A 127 -3.88 0.56 25.55
C ALA A 127 -2.84 0.65 24.42
N VAL A 128 -3.02 1.56 23.47
CA VAL A 128 -2.05 1.81 22.40
C VAL A 128 -1.53 3.23 22.54
N MET A 129 -0.20 3.37 22.53
CA MET A 129 0.48 4.64 22.68
C MET A 129 1.52 4.83 21.58
N PHE A 130 1.49 5.96 20.90
CA PHE A 130 2.45 6.32 19.86
C PHE A 130 3.39 7.41 20.37
N TYR A 131 4.70 7.20 20.18
CA TYR A 131 5.74 8.15 20.58
C TYR A 131 6.65 8.48 19.42
N PRO A 132 7.33 9.65 19.46
CA PRO A 132 8.42 9.91 18.56
C PRO A 132 9.59 8.94 18.82
N PRO A 133 10.35 8.56 17.79
CA PRO A 133 11.43 7.59 17.89
C PRO A 133 12.63 8.11 18.70
N THR A 134 12.78 9.43 18.84
CA THR A 134 13.87 10.07 19.58
C THR A 134 13.34 10.93 20.74
N LEU A 135 14.17 11.08 21.78
CA LEU A 135 13.98 12.03 22.88
C LEU A 135 14.97 13.22 22.79
N GLU A 136 15.84 13.21 21.78
CA GLU A 136 16.85 14.22 21.53
C GLU A 136 16.62 14.86 20.16
N CYS A 137 16.79 16.18 20.12
CA CYS A 137 16.66 16.94 18.90
C CYS A 137 17.81 16.62 17.95
N SER A 138 17.48 16.14 16.77
CA SER A 138 18.44 15.85 15.70
C SER A 138 19.21 17.09 15.20
N ASN A 139 18.73 18.31 15.48
CA ASN A 139 19.39 19.54 15.04
C ASN A 139 20.35 20.13 16.08
N CYS A 140 20.05 20.06 17.37
CA CYS A 140 20.85 20.70 18.42
C CYS A 140 21.32 19.78 19.55
N GLY A 141 20.97 18.49 19.50
CA GLY A 141 21.24 17.51 20.56
C GLY A 141 20.49 17.76 21.87
N GLY A 142 19.65 18.81 21.94
CA GLY A 142 18.89 19.13 23.13
C GLY A 142 17.77 18.13 23.39
N ARG A 143 17.54 17.78 24.67
CA ARG A 143 16.41 16.94 25.08
C ARG A 143 15.08 17.60 24.69
N LEU A 144 14.15 16.80 24.17
CA LEU A 144 12.81 17.23 23.83
C LEU A 144 11.93 17.22 25.09
N THR A 145 11.30 18.36 25.39
CA THR A 145 10.57 18.54 26.67
C THR A 145 9.14 19.03 26.50
N GLU A 146 8.79 19.63 25.36
CA GLU A 146 7.42 20.09 25.10
C GLU A 146 6.53 18.93 24.68
N LEU A 147 5.98 18.22 25.66
CA LEU A 147 5.06 17.10 25.44
C LEU A 147 3.64 17.59 25.12
N ARG A 148 3.06 17.08 24.04
CA ARG A 148 1.61 17.18 23.75
C ARG A 148 1.04 15.81 23.45
N ARG A 149 -0.18 15.55 23.92
CA ARG A 149 -0.89 14.28 23.72
C ARG A 149 -2.26 14.51 23.10
N TYR A 150 -2.64 13.62 22.18
CA TYR A 150 -3.93 13.68 21.49
C TYR A 150 -4.55 12.28 21.40
N PRO A 151 -5.87 12.15 21.62
CA PRO A 151 -6.58 10.90 21.36
C PRO A 151 -6.65 10.62 19.86
N VAL A 152 -6.44 9.37 19.48
CA VAL A 152 -6.46 8.91 18.09
C VAL A 152 -7.13 7.55 17.98
N VAL A 153 -7.58 7.19 16.78
CA VAL A 153 -8.07 5.84 16.46
C VAL A 153 -6.95 5.04 15.81
N PHE A 154 -6.72 3.83 16.30
CA PHE A 154 -5.77 2.89 15.73
C PHE A 154 -6.49 1.70 15.10
N HIS A 155 -6.25 1.47 13.81
CA HIS A 155 -6.79 0.36 13.03
C HIS A 155 -5.78 -0.78 12.91
N SER A 156 -6.08 -1.92 13.55
CA SER A 156 -5.27 -3.14 13.50
C SER A 156 -5.90 -4.20 12.61
N ALA A 157 -5.08 -4.90 11.84
CA ALA A 157 -5.52 -6.01 10.99
C ALA A 157 -6.11 -7.18 11.81
N SER A 158 -5.65 -7.37 13.05
CA SER A 158 -6.03 -8.52 13.88
C SER A 158 -7.02 -8.20 14.99
N HIS A 159 -7.06 -6.94 15.44
CA HIS A 159 -7.85 -6.54 16.61
C HIS A 159 -8.94 -5.52 16.27
N GLY A 160 -8.99 -5.03 15.03
CA GLY A 160 -9.95 -4.02 14.63
C GLY A 160 -9.59 -2.61 15.13
N PRO A 161 -10.56 -1.67 15.04
CA PRO A 161 -10.38 -0.29 15.48
C PRO A 161 -10.34 -0.20 17.01
N SER A 162 -9.42 0.58 17.55
CA SER A 162 -9.24 0.77 18.99
C SER A 162 -8.86 2.21 19.34
N PRO A 163 -9.29 2.74 20.50
CA PRO A 163 -8.78 4.01 21.01
C PRO A 163 -7.29 3.93 21.36
N ALA A 164 -6.54 4.95 20.98
CA ALA A 164 -5.12 5.11 21.27
C ALA A 164 -4.79 6.56 21.65
N LEU A 165 -3.56 6.81 22.11
CA LEU A 165 -3.03 8.15 22.28
C LEU A 165 -1.75 8.31 21.47
N THR A 166 -1.60 9.46 20.81
CA THR A 166 -0.33 9.87 20.21
C THR A 166 0.31 10.96 21.04
N SER A 167 1.63 10.88 21.16
CA SER A 167 2.47 11.87 21.83
C SER A 167 3.38 12.55 20.81
N SER A 168 3.50 13.87 20.92
CA SER A 168 4.49 14.66 20.19
C SER A 168 5.41 15.39 21.16
N LEU A 169 6.66 15.57 20.75
CA LEU A 169 7.70 16.21 21.57
C LEU A 169 8.32 17.38 20.81
N GLY A 170 8.32 18.55 21.42
CA GLY A 170 8.95 19.75 20.88
C GLY A 170 10.33 20.05 21.46
N CYS A 171 11.20 20.58 20.60
CA CYS A 171 12.46 21.18 21.01
C CYS A 171 12.28 22.68 21.27
N THR A 172 12.54 23.12 22.50
CA THR A 172 12.47 24.54 22.91
C THR A 172 13.53 25.43 22.26
N ARG A 173 14.63 24.84 21.75
CA ARG A 173 15.75 25.58 21.14
C ARG A 173 15.59 25.81 19.64
N CYS A 174 14.99 24.85 18.93
CA CYS A 174 14.94 24.84 17.47
C CYS A 174 13.52 24.88 16.90
N SER A 175 12.50 24.86 17.75
CA SER A 175 11.08 24.83 17.38
C SER A 175 10.68 23.65 16.48
N ILE A 176 11.52 22.62 16.38
CA ILE A 176 11.19 21.37 15.68
C ILE A 176 10.25 20.56 16.56
N ARG A 177 9.20 19.98 15.96
CA ARG A 177 8.28 19.06 16.63
C ARG A 177 8.43 17.65 16.08
N TYR A 178 8.59 16.68 16.95
CA TYR A 178 8.71 15.27 16.59
C TYR A 178 7.38 14.55 16.87
N TYR A 179 6.88 13.84 15.88
CA TYR A 179 5.71 12.96 15.93
C TYR A 179 6.14 11.50 15.77
N HIS A 180 5.17 10.57 15.74
CA HIS A 180 5.45 9.14 15.62
C HIS A 180 6.13 8.76 14.30
N ASN A 181 5.62 9.24 13.15
CA ASN A 181 6.14 8.87 11.83
C ASN A 181 7.01 9.94 11.14
N TYR A 182 6.92 11.20 11.59
CA TYR A 182 7.62 12.32 10.99
C TYR A 182 8.00 13.37 12.05
N TYR A 183 8.78 14.35 11.65
CA TYR A 183 8.98 15.58 12.40
C TYR A 183 8.66 16.79 11.52
N VAL A 184 8.24 17.90 12.15
CA VAL A 184 7.93 19.15 11.46
C VAL A 184 9.07 20.13 11.67
N GLN A 185 9.61 20.63 10.57
CA GLN A 185 10.64 21.67 10.55
C GLN A 185 10.31 22.67 9.44
N LYS A 186 10.23 23.97 9.78
CA LYS A 186 10.00 25.07 8.82
C LYS A 186 8.77 24.83 7.91
N GLY A 187 7.67 24.31 8.46
CA GLY A 187 6.44 24.06 7.71
C GLY A 187 6.47 22.83 6.80
N LEU A 188 7.46 21.94 6.95
CA LEU A 188 7.57 20.69 6.22
C LEU A 188 7.49 19.50 7.18
N ARG A 189 6.67 18.50 6.84
CA ARG A 189 6.62 17.18 7.48
C ARG A 189 7.66 16.29 6.82
N ILE A 190 8.68 15.92 7.57
CA ILE A 190 9.78 15.07 7.10
C ILE A 190 9.64 13.71 7.78
N TYR A 191 9.32 12.69 7.00
CA TYR A 191 9.19 11.33 7.51
C TYR A 191 10.56 10.75 7.86
N TYR A 192 10.62 9.98 8.95
CA TYR A 192 11.88 9.40 9.41
C TYR A 192 12.47 8.46 8.37
N HIS A 193 13.80 8.34 8.36
CA HIS A 193 14.54 7.40 7.50
C HIS A 193 15.43 6.53 8.39
N ALA A 194 15.44 5.22 8.20
CA ALA A 194 16.34 4.34 8.95
C ALA A 194 17.72 4.35 8.27
N PRO A 195 18.83 4.58 9.01
CA PRO A 195 20.19 4.61 8.45
C PRO A 195 20.64 3.32 7.74
N SER A 196 19.97 2.19 7.98
CA SER A 196 20.31 0.86 7.45
C SER A 196 19.35 0.39 6.34
N GLY A 197 18.84 1.32 5.54
CA GLY A 197 17.76 1.05 4.58
C GLY A 197 16.40 1.25 5.25
N PHE A 198 15.57 2.12 4.68
CA PHE A 198 14.27 2.45 5.23
C PHE A 198 13.35 1.22 5.24
N LYS A 199 12.98 0.76 6.45
CA LYS A 199 11.85 -0.14 6.66
C LYS A 199 10.60 0.72 6.81
N VAL A 200 9.62 0.52 5.93
CA VAL A 200 8.30 1.14 6.04
C VAL A 200 7.79 0.95 7.47
N PRO A 201 7.32 2.02 8.14
CA PRO A 201 6.91 1.91 9.53
C PRO A 201 5.75 0.91 9.66
N ASN A 202 5.78 0.09 10.71
CA ASN A 202 4.73 -0.90 10.96
C ASN A 202 3.36 -0.25 11.21
N VAL A 203 3.35 1.01 11.64
CA VAL A 203 2.15 1.83 11.86
C VAL A 203 2.33 3.16 11.15
N ILE A 204 1.31 3.58 10.42
CA ILE A 204 1.29 4.78 9.59
C ILE A 204 0.19 5.71 10.12
N GLN A 205 0.55 6.95 10.38
CA GLN A 205 -0.40 8.04 10.61
C GLN A 205 -0.93 8.52 9.26
N ILE A 206 -2.18 8.20 8.96
CA ILE A 206 -2.84 8.53 7.69
C ILE A 206 -3.68 9.80 7.77
N GLU A 207 -4.05 10.22 8.97
CA GLU A 207 -4.74 11.48 9.27
C GLU A 207 -4.28 12.03 10.62
N GLU A 208 -4.66 13.26 10.96
CA GLU A 208 -4.28 13.89 12.24
C GLU A 208 -4.63 13.00 13.46
N HIS A 209 -5.78 12.31 13.40
CA HIS A 209 -6.28 11.47 14.48
C HIS A 209 -6.44 9.99 14.12
N ILE A 210 -5.83 9.51 13.03
CA ILE A 210 -6.00 8.13 12.57
C ILE A 210 -4.66 7.48 12.26
N PHE A 211 -4.45 6.32 12.87
CA PHE A 211 -3.28 5.46 12.70
C PHE A 211 -3.72 4.10 12.19
N ILE A 212 -2.92 3.49 11.33
CA ILE A 212 -3.22 2.19 10.73
C ILE A 212 -1.98 1.31 10.67
N GLU A 213 -2.14 0.00 10.88
CA GLU A 213 -1.06 -0.95 10.63
C GLU A 213 -0.73 -1.05 9.14
N ALA A 214 0.57 -1.03 8.80
CA ALA A 214 1.03 -1.24 7.42
C ALA A 214 0.54 -2.59 6.87
N LYS A 215 0.43 -3.63 7.72
CA LYS A 215 -0.13 -4.92 7.35
C LYS A 215 -1.59 -4.81 6.88
N LEU A 216 -2.39 -3.95 7.51
CA LEU A 216 -3.76 -3.69 7.08
C LEU A 216 -3.80 -2.93 5.75
N CYS A 217 -2.89 -1.97 5.53
CA CYS A 217 -2.74 -1.31 4.23
C CYS A 217 -2.41 -2.31 3.11
N GLU A 218 -1.52 -3.28 3.38
CA GLU A 218 -1.22 -4.36 2.45
C GLU A 218 -2.44 -5.27 2.23
N GLN A 219 -3.23 -5.60 3.26
CA GLN A 219 -4.46 -6.37 3.08
C GLN A 219 -5.47 -5.64 2.19
N PHE A 220 -5.64 -4.33 2.34
CA PHE A 220 -6.46 -3.52 1.44
C PHE A 220 -5.92 -3.55 0.01
N THR A 221 -4.61 -3.36 -0.15
CA THR A 221 -3.93 -3.43 -1.45
C THR A 221 -4.17 -4.78 -2.13
N LEU A 222 -3.98 -5.89 -1.41
CA LEU A 222 -4.18 -7.24 -1.90
C LEU A 222 -5.66 -7.54 -2.20
N SER A 223 -6.58 -7.01 -1.41
CA SER A 223 -8.02 -7.16 -1.64
C SER A 223 -8.47 -6.42 -2.91
N MET A 224 -7.98 -5.18 -3.11
CA MET A 224 -8.21 -4.42 -4.34
C MET A 224 -7.55 -5.09 -5.56
N LEU A 225 -6.35 -5.64 -5.38
CA LEU A 225 -5.57 -6.23 -6.46
C LEU A 225 -6.09 -7.61 -6.89
N PHE A 226 -6.32 -8.52 -5.94
CA PHE A 226 -6.59 -9.93 -6.23
C PHE A 226 -8.05 -10.33 -6.07
N ALA A 227 -8.82 -9.59 -5.28
CA ALA A 227 -10.22 -9.88 -5.01
C ALA A 227 -11.18 -8.82 -5.57
N TRP A 228 -10.66 -7.82 -6.30
CA TRP A 228 -11.47 -6.81 -7.00
C TRP A 228 -12.39 -6.05 -6.04
N VAL A 229 -11.97 -5.93 -4.79
CA VAL A 229 -12.75 -5.31 -3.72
C VAL A 229 -12.53 -3.81 -3.80
N SER A 230 -13.59 -3.04 -4.04
CA SER A 230 -13.52 -1.58 -4.01
C SER A 230 -13.05 -1.07 -2.64
N ALA A 231 -12.52 0.16 -2.56
CA ALA A 231 -12.15 0.76 -1.28
C ALA A 231 -13.33 0.84 -0.29
N GLN A 232 -14.55 1.07 -0.81
CA GLN A 232 -15.78 1.04 -0.02
C GLN A 232 -16.03 -0.35 0.55
N ASN A 233 -15.87 -1.40 -0.26
CA ASN A 233 -16.03 -2.77 0.22
C ASN A 233 -14.91 -3.17 1.19
N CYS A 234 -13.68 -2.70 1.00
CA CYS A 234 -12.60 -2.89 1.98
C CYS A 234 -12.95 -2.26 3.34
N SER A 235 -13.48 -1.03 3.34
CA SER A 235 -13.97 -0.36 4.54
C SER A 235 -15.11 -1.16 5.20
N ASN A 236 -16.11 -1.59 4.42
CA ASN A 236 -17.24 -2.38 4.91
C ASN A 236 -16.79 -3.71 5.51
N ILE A 237 -15.96 -4.48 4.79
CA ILE A 237 -15.43 -5.78 5.24
C ILE A 237 -14.68 -5.61 6.56
N TYR A 238 -13.79 -4.62 6.66
CA TYR A 238 -13.05 -4.36 7.87
C TYR A 238 -13.99 -4.01 9.04
N ASN A 239 -14.90 -3.05 8.85
CA ASN A 239 -15.81 -2.61 9.91
C ASN A 239 -16.76 -3.73 10.37
N HIS A 240 -17.27 -4.56 9.45
CA HIS A 240 -18.14 -5.69 9.78
C HIS A 240 -17.39 -6.85 10.45
N SER A 241 -16.12 -7.06 10.10
CA SER A 241 -15.29 -8.09 10.74
C SER A 241 -15.09 -7.85 12.24
N PHE A 242 -15.21 -6.59 12.70
CA PHE A 242 -14.96 -6.20 14.09
C PHE A 242 -16.17 -5.55 14.79
N SER A 243 -17.37 -5.61 14.19
CA SER A 243 -18.57 -4.97 14.74
C SER A 243 -19.01 -5.52 16.12
N ALA A 244 -18.60 -6.74 16.49
CA ALA A 244 -18.94 -7.38 17.77
C ALA A 244 -18.08 -6.93 18.96
N ALA A 245 -16.97 -6.21 18.74
CA ALA A 245 -16.04 -5.81 19.80
C ALA A 245 -16.37 -4.44 20.45
N MET A 246 -17.47 -3.81 20.05
CA MET A 246 -17.93 -2.53 20.60
C MET A 246 -18.61 -2.77 21.97
N GLY A 247 -17.81 -3.00 23.00
CA GLY A 247 -18.26 -2.86 24.38
C GLY A 247 -18.76 -1.43 24.67
N PRO A 248 -19.51 -1.20 25.76
CA PRO A 248 -20.05 0.10 26.12
C PRO A 248 -18.93 1.03 26.62
N HIS A 249 -18.07 1.51 25.73
CA HIS A 249 -17.08 2.53 26.04
C HIS A 249 -17.28 3.75 25.14
N SER A 250 -17.85 4.76 25.79
CA SER A 250 -18.20 6.08 25.31
C SER A 250 -16.96 6.94 25.09
N GLY A 251 -16.50 7.07 23.85
CA GLY A 251 -15.65 8.16 23.39
C GLY A 251 -16.31 8.88 22.22
N PRO A 252 -16.01 10.16 21.95
CA PRO A 252 -16.55 10.87 20.78
C PRO A 252 -15.96 10.39 19.44
N GLN A 253 -14.94 9.52 19.46
CA GLN A 253 -14.25 9.06 18.26
C GLN A 253 -14.97 7.87 17.62
N LYS A 254 -15.25 8.00 16.33
CA LYS A 254 -15.88 6.97 15.51
C LYS A 254 -14.89 5.80 15.31
N LEU A 255 -15.19 4.64 15.88
CA LEU A 255 -14.37 3.42 15.73
C LEU A 255 -14.72 2.68 14.44
N SER A 256 -14.54 3.33 13.30
CA SER A 256 -14.78 2.75 11.97
C SER A 256 -13.83 3.39 10.97
N ILE A 257 -13.39 2.64 9.96
CA ILE A 257 -12.60 3.20 8.87
C ILE A 257 -13.52 3.63 7.72
N SER A 258 -13.32 4.82 7.15
CA SER A 258 -14.04 5.29 5.97
C SER A 258 -13.37 4.88 4.65
N THR A 259 -14.10 5.00 3.54
CA THR A 259 -13.56 4.74 2.19
C THR A 259 -12.41 5.66 1.82
N VAL A 260 -12.49 6.93 2.25
CA VAL A 260 -11.43 7.93 2.05
C VAL A 260 -10.17 7.52 2.82
N GLU A 261 -10.32 7.10 4.07
CA GLU A 261 -9.20 6.62 4.90
C GLU A 261 -8.56 5.35 4.34
N VAL A 262 -9.33 4.46 3.71
CA VAL A 262 -8.78 3.30 2.99
C VAL A 262 -7.91 3.76 1.82
N TRP A 263 -8.36 4.75 1.03
CA TRP A 263 -7.56 5.33 -0.05
C TRP A 263 -6.31 6.04 0.47
N HIS A 264 -6.41 6.83 1.53
CA HIS A 264 -5.26 7.46 2.18
C HIS A 264 -4.26 6.42 2.67
N SER A 265 -4.74 5.35 3.30
CA SER A 265 -3.91 4.22 3.75
C SER A 265 -3.14 3.59 2.60
N PHE A 266 -3.81 3.31 1.49
CA PHE A 266 -3.21 2.77 0.29
C PHE A 266 -2.15 3.72 -0.28
N ASN A 267 -2.50 5.00 -0.47
CA ASN A 267 -1.62 6.01 -1.05
C ASN A 267 -0.38 6.27 -0.18
N PHE A 268 -0.54 6.45 1.13
CA PHE A 268 0.60 6.64 2.04
C PHE A 268 1.54 5.45 2.05
N ASN A 269 0.99 4.23 2.16
CA ASN A 269 1.80 3.02 2.17
C ASN A 269 2.57 2.88 0.85
N ALA A 270 1.93 3.13 -0.30
CA ALA A 270 2.57 3.11 -1.60
C ALA A 270 3.68 4.18 -1.75
N LEU A 271 3.44 5.41 -1.31
CA LEU A 271 4.41 6.50 -1.36
C LEU A 271 5.61 6.26 -0.43
N LEU A 272 5.37 5.75 0.78
CA LEU A 272 6.43 5.39 1.72
C LEU A 272 7.29 4.25 1.15
N ARG A 273 6.68 3.25 0.51
CA ARG A 273 7.40 2.17 -0.19
C ARG A 273 8.21 2.69 -1.38
N ASP A 274 7.63 3.55 -2.21
CA ASP A 274 8.32 4.18 -3.34
C ASP A 274 9.54 5.00 -2.88
N CYS A 275 9.42 5.75 -1.79
CA CYS A 275 10.55 6.47 -1.19
C CYS A 275 11.58 5.50 -0.61
N ALA A 276 11.14 4.39 0.02
CA ALA A 276 11.99 3.33 0.53
C ALA A 276 12.90 2.75 -0.55
N ASP A 277 12.29 2.34 -1.66
CA ASP A 277 12.96 1.66 -2.77
C ASP A 277 14.00 2.57 -3.43
N ARG A 278 13.76 3.89 -3.43
CA ARG A 278 14.67 4.91 -3.94
C ARG A 278 15.67 5.44 -2.91
N ASN A 279 15.58 4.97 -1.67
CA ASN A 279 16.39 5.45 -0.55
C ASN A 279 16.30 6.97 -0.32
N VAL A 280 15.10 7.54 -0.47
CA VAL A 280 14.82 8.97 -0.22
C VAL A 280 13.82 9.14 0.93
N ARG A 281 13.69 10.37 1.44
CA ARG A 281 12.68 10.71 2.46
C ARG A 281 11.40 11.22 1.80
N LEU A 282 10.25 10.78 2.33
CA LEU A 282 8.99 11.43 2.04
C LEU A 282 8.95 12.78 2.77
N VAL A 283 8.72 13.86 2.01
CA VAL A 283 8.59 15.21 2.52
C VAL A 283 7.25 15.76 2.04
N LEU A 284 6.43 16.24 2.98
CA LEU A 284 5.14 16.85 2.70
C LEU A 284 5.11 18.28 3.24
N SER A 285 4.26 19.13 2.65
CA SER A 285 3.86 20.38 3.31
C SER A 285 3.17 20.07 4.64
N ASP A 286 3.43 20.87 5.67
CA ASP A 286 2.67 20.80 6.93
C ASP A 286 1.34 21.57 6.86
N VAL A 287 1.15 22.37 5.79
CA VAL A 287 -0.04 23.19 5.55
C VAL A 287 -0.85 22.59 4.40
N GLY A 288 -2.18 22.53 4.56
CA GLY A 288 -3.11 21.99 3.55
C GLY A 288 -3.88 20.77 4.05
N SER A 289 -4.84 20.31 3.25
CA SER A 289 -5.56 19.06 3.52
C SER A 289 -4.68 17.84 3.20
N GLN A 290 -5.01 16.69 3.77
CA GLN A 290 -4.31 15.44 3.51
C GLN A 290 -4.34 15.06 2.02
N ASP A 291 -5.46 15.30 1.33
CA ASP A 291 -5.58 15.10 -0.11
C ASP A 291 -4.61 15.98 -0.91
N GLN A 292 -4.45 17.26 -0.52
CA GLN A 292 -3.51 18.17 -1.17
C GLN A 292 -2.06 17.71 -0.96
N HIS A 293 -1.74 17.23 0.25
CA HIS A 293 -0.41 16.69 0.55
C HIS A 293 -0.10 15.47 -0.32
N LEU A 294 -1.04 14.53 -0.42
CA LEU A 294 -0.90 13.32 -1.22
C LEU A 294 -0.82 13.63 -2.71
N GLN A 295 -1.69 14.51 -3.20
CA GLN A 295 -1.75 14.88 -4.61
C GLN A 295 -0.39 15.38 -5.12
N HIS A 296 0.26 16.28 -4.40
CA HIS A 296 1.55 16.85 -4.81
C HIS A 296 2.62 15.77 -5.01
N VAL A 297 2.77 14.84 -4.05
CA VAL A 297 3.79 13.79 -4.15
C VAL A 297 3.40 12.71 -5.16
N MET A 298 2.10 12.45 -5.33
CA MET A 298 1.61 11.57 -6.39
C MET A 298 1.90 12.14 -7.78
N GLU A 299 1.72 13.44 -7.98
CA GLU A 299 2.07 14.15 -9.23
C GLU A 299 3.58 14.10 -9.49
N GLU A 300 4.42 14.34 -8.48
CA GLU A 300 5.88 14.20 -8.59
C GLU A 300 6.29 12.77 -8.97
N ARG A 301 5.68 11.77 -8.33
CA ARG A 301 5.89 10.35 -8.66
C ARG A 301 5.46 10.03 -10.08
N ASN A 302 4.30 10.52 -10.51
CA ASN A 302 3.79 10.32 -11.88
C ASN A 302 4.69 10.99 -12.91
N HIS A 303 5.16 12.20 -12.64
CA HIS A 303 6.07 12.92 -13.51
C HIS A 303 7.39 12.15 -13.66
N ARG A 304 7.98 11.67 -12.56
CA ARG A 304 9.18 10.83 -12.58
C ARG A 304 8.98 9.55 -13.37
N ILE A 305 7.86 8.86 -13.17
CA ILE A 305 7.51 7.65 -13.93
C ILE A 305 7.39 7.98 -15.43
N SER A 306 6.85 9.15 -15.78
CA SER A 306 6.73 9.60 -17.16
C SER A 306 8.09 9.95 -17.78
N THR A 307 9.03 10.51 -17.01
CA THR A 307 10.34 10.93 -17.53
C THR A 307 11.37 9.79 -17.57
N ASP A 308 11.42 8.99 -16.50
CA ASP A 308 12.49 8.01 -16.27
C ASP A 308 12.02 6.59 -16.62
N GLY A 309 10.70 6.40 -16.79
CA GLY A 309 10.04 5.12 -16.91
C GLY A 309 9.80 4.44 -15.55
N GLN A 310 9.08 3.32 -15.58
CA GLN A 310 8.97 2.43 -14.43
C GLN A 310 10.14 1.44 -14.42
N ARG A 311 10.45 0.86 -13.25
CA ARG A 311 11.50 -0.15 -13.12
C ARG A 311 11.20 -1.38 -14.00
N GLU A 312 9.93 -1.68 -14.13
CA GLU A 312 9.35 -2.79 -14.87
C GLU A 312 9.40 -2.59 -16.39
N ARG A 313 9.81 -1.41 -16.88
CA ARG A 313 9.91 -1.13 -18.32
C ARG A 313 10.75 -2.16 -19.07
N MET A 314 11.88 -2.54 -18.50
CA MET A 314 12.82 -3.52 -19.09
C MET A 314 12.59 -4.92 -18.51
N HIS A 315 11.34 -5.24 -18.12
CA HIS A 315 11.01 -6.53 -17.54
C HIS A 315 11.32 -7.67 -18.51
N ALA A 316 12.08 -8.64 -18.02
CA ALA A 316 12.47 -9.86 -18.72
C ALA A 316 12.15 -11.05 -17.81
N CYS A 317 11.40 -12.02 -18.34
CA CYS A 317 11.13 -13.29 -17.67
C CYS A 317 10.80 -14.38 -18.70
N ASP A 318 10.83 -15.64 -18.27
CA ASP A 318 10.56 -16.81 -19.13
C ASP A 318 9.17 -16.83 -19.76
N ARG A 319 8.24 -15.96 -19.32
CA ARG A 319 6.90 -15.79 -19.94
C ARG A 319 6.86 -14.66 -20.97
N CYS A 320 7.82 -13.75 -20.95
CA CYS A 320 7.93 -12.61 -21.86
C CYS A 320 9.03 -12.80 -22.90
N GLU A 321 9.94 -13.75 -22.69
CA GLU A 321 11.06 -14.03 -23.58
C GLU A 321 10.98 -15.46 -24.12
N LYS A 322 11.39 -15.64 -25.38
CA LYS A 322 11.59 -16.95 -26.00
C LYS A 322 12.97 -16.99 -26.62
N LEU A 323 13.80 -17.93 -26.17
CA LEU A 323 15.12 -18.17 -26.75
C LEU A 323 14.98 -18.92 -28.08
N ILE A 324 15.52 -18.36 -29.16
CA ILE A 324 15.55 -19.00 -30.48
C ILE A 324 16.99 -19.48 -30.75
N THR A 325 17.22 -20.77 -30.57
CA THR A 325 18.52 -21.41 -30.82
C THR A 325 18.95 -21.27 -32.28
N GLY A 326 20.20 -20.85 -32.52
CA GLY A 326 20.75 -20.69 -33.87
C GLY A 326 20.49 -19.32 -34.53
N SER A 327 19.66 -18.46 -33.92
CA SER A 327 19.58 -17.05 -34.30
C SER A 327 20.67 -16.27 -33.57
N GLY A 328 21.80 -16.10 -34.24
CA GLY A 328 22.85 -15.19 -33.80
C GLY A 328 22.42 -13.74 -33.95
N TYR A 329 21.36 -13.29 -33.24
CA TYR A 329 21.14 -11.87 -32.99
C TYR A 329 22.24 -11.38 -32.06
N LYS A 330 23.40 -11.12 -32.68
CA LYS A 330 24.47 -10.31 -32.13
C LYS A 330 23.88 -8.91 -31.90
N ASN A 331 23.50 -8.65 -30.65
CA ASN A 331 23.76 -7.43 -29.88
C ASN A 331 22.58 -7.07 -28.97
N LEU A 332 22.88 -7.11 -27.65
CA LEU A 332 22.14 -6.63 -26.47
C LEU A 332 21.01 -7.59 -26.02
N ARG A 333 21.09 -8.36 -24.91
CA ARG A 333 21.95 -8.36 -23.72
C ARG A 333 22.19 -9.82 -23.30
N TYR A 334 23.35 -10.11 -22.71
CA TYR A 334 23.43 -11.26 -21.81
C TYR A 334 22.44 -11.01 -20.66
N PRO A 335 21.61 -12.00 -20.26
CA PRO A 335 20.81 -11.87 -19.06
C PRO A 335 21.76 -11.74 -17.87
N THR A 336 22.02 -10.52 -17.39
CA THR A 336 22.47 -10.34 -16.01
C THR A 336 21.34 -10.88 -15.14
N PRO A 337 21.58 -11.90 -14.30
CA PRO A 337 20.54 -12.47 -13.44
C PRO A 337 20.05 -11.38 -12.49
N ILE A 338 18.90 -10.78 -12.78
CA ILE A 338 18.20 -9.97 -11.79
C ILE A 338 17.57 -10.97 -10.81
N ALA A 339 17.90 -10.77 -9.54
CA ALA A 339 17.62 -11.63 -8.40
C ALA A 339 16.33 -12.48 -8.50
N PRO A 340 16.38 -13.78 -8.14
CA PRO A 340 15.28 -14.75 -8.26
C PRO A 340 14.04 -14.49 -7.36
N ARG A 341 13.81 -13.25 -6.91
CA ARG A 341 12.73 -12.92 -5.97
C ARG A 341 11.36 -12.63 -6.62
N LEU A 342 11.28 -12.45 -7.94
CA LEU A 342 10.00 -12.20 -8.64
C LEU A 342 9.41 -13.45 -9.32
N SER A 343 10.17 -14.53 -9.49
CA SER A 343 9.71 -15.75 -10.17
C SER A 343 8.62 -16.52 -9.40
N GLN A 344 8.47 -16.27 -8.09
CA GLN A 344 7.45 -16.93 -7.26
C GLN A 344 6.11 -16.20 -7.19
N GLN A 345 6.03 -14.90 -7.54
CA GLN A 345 4.77 -14.13 -7.45
C GLN A 345 3.83 -14.32 -8.67
N GLY A 346 4.34 -14.87 -9.78
CA GLY A 346 3.54 -15.15 -10.99
C GLY A 346 2.60 -16.36 -10.91
N GLN A 347 2.56 -17.08 -9.78
CA GLN A 347 1.66 -18.23 -9.58
C GLN A 347 0.25 -17.80 -9.13
N ALA A 348 0.10 -16.63 -8.50
CA ALA A 348 -1.19 -16.14 -8.03
C ALA A 348 -2.19 -15.85 -9.18
N PHE A 349 -1.67 -15.39 -10.32
CA PHE A 349 -2.48 -15.10 -11.51
C PHE A 349 -3.05 -16.36 -12.17
N PHE A 350 -2.33 -17.49 -12.09
CA PHE A 350 -2.83 -18.79 -12.59
C PHE A 350 -3.88 -19.40 -11.66
N GLN A 351 -3.77 -19.21 -10.34
CA GLN A 351 -4.83 -19.58 -9.41
C GLN A 351 -6.12 -18.79 -9.67
N LEU A 352 -6.03 -17.53 -10.12
CA LEU A 352 -7.18 -16.74 -10.58
C LEU A 352 -7.83 -17.34 -11.83
N GLN A 353 -7.04 -17.72 -12.84
CA GLN A 353 -7.53 -18.35 -14.06
C GLN A 353 -8.22 -19.70 -13.79
N GLN A 354 -7.67 -20.48 -12.85
CA GLN A 354 -8.24 -21.76 -12.45
C GLN A 354 -9.51 -21.61 -11.60
N ARG A 355 -9.58 -20.57 -10.74
CA ARG A 355 -10.80 -20.23 -9.99
C ARG A 355 -11.92 -19.68 -10.89
N LEU A 356 -11.60 -18.87 -11.89
CA LEU A 356 -12.57 -18.39 -12.87
C LEU A 356 -13.14 -19.52 -13.74
N LYS A 357 -12.32 -20.52 -14.08
CA LYS A 357 -12.78 -21.74 -14.77
C LYS A 357 -13.59 -22.68 -13.86
N CYS A 358 -13.20 -22.83 -12.59
CA CYS A 358 -13.92 -23.68 -11.63
C CYS A 358 -15.22 -23.05 -11.12
N ALA A 359 -15.40 -21.73 -11.23
CA ALA A 359 -16.61 -21.04 -10.80
C ALA A 359 -17.79 -21.10 -11.79
N SER A 360 -17.64 -21.75 -12.97
CA SER A 360 -18.69 -21.89 -13.98
C SER A 360 -19.54 -20.62 -14.17
N ILE A 361 -18.92 -19.45 -14.27
CA ILE A 361 -19.61 -18.20 -14.60
C ILE A 361 -19.78 -18.17 -16.12
N SER A 362 -20.64 -19.06 -16.63
CA SER A 362 -21.13 -19.10 -18.00
C SER A 362 -22.53 -18.50 -18.13
N GLN A 363 -23.05 -17.78 -17.13
CA GLN A 363 -24.41 -17.22 -17.15
C GLN A 363 -24.56 -15.83 -16.48
N ILE A 364 -23.74 -14.84 -16.85
CA ILE A 364 -24.10 -13.40 -16.69
C ILE A 364 -23.81 -12.62 -17.99
N LEU A 365 -23.96 -13.27 -19.15
CA LEU A 365 -23.95 -12.58 -20.45
C LEU A 365 -25.36 -12.54 -21.10
N ASN A 366 -26.34 -13.26 -20.56
CA ASN A 366 -27.66 -13.41 -21.17
C ASN A 366 -28.84 -12.79 -20.38
N SER A 367 -28.62 -12.18 -19.21
CA SER A 367 -29.72 -11.59 -18.40
C SER A 367 -29.92 -10.08 -18.61
N PHE A 368 -29.23 -9.46 -19.57
CA PHE A 368 -29.49 -8.07 -19.97
C PHE A 368 -30.28 -7.94 -21.29
N ALA A 369 -30.76 -9.06 -21.85
CA ALA A 369 -31.47 -9.07 -23.13
C ALA A 369 -33.00 -8.92 -23.02
N ASP A 370 -33.58 -8.88 -21.81
CA ASP A 370 -35.03 -8.74 -21.66
C ASP A 370 -35.36 -7.61 -20.67
N ARG A 371 -35.59 -6.41 -21.21
CA ARG A 371 -36.22 -5.30 -20.49
C ARG A 371 -37.63 -5.13 -21.03
N THR A 372 -38.59 -5.70 -20.32
CA THR A 372 -39.96 -5.19 -20.33
C THR A 372 -39.95 -3.76 -19.81
N ILE A 373 -40.61 -2.89 -20.58
CA ILE A 373 -40.73 -1.44 -20.40
C ILE A 373 -41.37 -1.13 -19.04
N ILE A 374 -40.67 -0.38 -18.19
CA ILE A 374 -41.28 0.51 -17.21
C ILE A 374 -40.57 1.86 -17.37
N ASN A 375 -41.35 2.84 -17.82
CA ASN A 375 -40.96 4.24 -17.94
C ASN A 375 -40.75 4.85 -16.56
N ASP A 376 -39.62 5.53 -16.38
CA ASP A 376 -39.57 6.73 -15.55
C ASP A 376 -38.74 7.76 -16.32
N ASP A 377 -39.44 8.80 -16.76
CA ASP A 377 -38.93 9.97 -17.46
C ASP A 377 -38.18 10.87 -16.47
N ASP A 378 -36.90 11.14 -16.74
CA ASP A 378 -36.35 12.52 -16.71
C ASP A 378 -34.88 12.56 -17.20
N VAL A 379 -34.80 12.74 -18.52
CA VAL A 379 -33.88 13.58 -19.31
C VAL A 379 -32.55 14.04 -18.67
N ASP A 380 -31.45 13.42 -19.11
CA ASP A 380 -30.37 14.15 -19.79
C ASP A 380 -29.72 13.22 -20.82
N ASN A 381 -29.86 13.57 -22.08
CA ASN A 381 -29.69 12.72 -23.27
C ASN A 381 -28.22 12.70 -23.74
N PRO A 382 -27.48 11.56 -23.72
CA PRO A 382 -26.24 11.41 -24.48
C PRO A 382 -26.56 10.77 -25.84
N ALA A 383 -27.23 11.52 -26.70
CA ALA A 383 -27.34 11.18 -28.11
C ALA A 383 -25.99 11.47 -28.80
N ASP A 384 -25.16 10.42 -28.94
CA ASP A 384 -24.41 10.07 -30.16
C ASP A 384 -23.46 8.90 -29.88
N TYR A 385 -24.01 7.72 -29.61
CA TYR A 385 -23.33 6.48 -29.97
C TYR A 385 -23.58 6.25 -31.47
N SER A 386 -22.87 7.02 -32.30
CA SER A 386 -22.83 6.73 -33.73
C SER A 386 -21.95 5.51 -33.94
N THR A 387 -22.64 4.45 -34.34
CA THR A 387 -22.14 3.29 -35.09
C THR A 387 -20.90 3.69 -35.90
N SER A 388 -19.72 3.14 -35.56
CA SER A 388 -18.53 3.33 -36.38
C SER A 388 -18.70 2.55 -37.68
N THR A 389 -19.37 3.15 -38.64
CA THR A 389 -19.28 2.75 -40.04
C THR A 389 -17.85 3.03 -40.51
N ASP A 390 -17.25 2.01 -41.11
CA ASP A 390 -15.95 2.00 -41.76
C ASP A 390 -15.90 3.04 -42.90
N VAL A 391 -15.68 4.31 -42.59
CA VAL A 391 -15.40 5.36 -43.59
C VAL A 391 -14.01 5.95 -43.33
N PRO A 392 -13.09 5.93 -44.30
CA PRO A 392 -11.82 6.63 -44.20
C PRO A 392 -12.07 8.13 -44.01
N LYS A 393 -11.46 8.75 -42.98
CA LYS A 393 -11.42 10.21 -42.90
C LYS A 393 -10.63 10.75 -44.10
N SER A 394 -11.17 11.76 -44.78
CA SER A 394 -10.56 12.34 -45.99
C SER A 394 -9.15 12.90 -45.74
N ASP A 395 -8.28 12.81 -46.76
CA ASP A 395 -6.88 13.25 -46.74
C ASP A 395 -6.72 14.79 -46.68
N GLU A 396 -7.81 15.55 -46.80
CA GLU A 396 -7.82 17.00 -46.63
C GLU A 396 -7.86 17.33 -45.13
N GLY A 397 -6.68 17.62 -44.57
CA GLY A 397 -6.49 17.99 -43.18
C GLY A 397 -7.40 19.16 -42.77
N ASN A 398 -8.56 18.84 -42.19
CA ASN A 398 -9.52 19.82 -41.74
C ASN A 398 -9.10 20.41 -40.37
N ARG A 399 -7.92 21.04 -40.31
CA ARG A 399 -7.46 21.77 -39.12
C ARG A 399 -7.78 23.25 -39.28
N LYS A 400 -9.04 23.63 -39.06
CA LYS A 400 -9.35 25.00 -38.65
C LYS A 400 -8.80 25.21 -37.24
N PRO A 401 -7.87 26.13 -37.00
CA PRO A 401 -7.43 26.45 -35.64
C PRO A 401 -8.65 26.95 -34.86
N LYS A 402 -9.13 26.13 -33.92
CA LYS A 402 -10.17 26.52 -32.95
C LYS A 402 -9.48 26.87 -31.66
N ALA A 403 -9.63 28.10 -31.20
CA ALA A 403 -9.32 28.45 -29.81
C ALA A 403 -10.15 27.54 -28.90
N ARG A 404 -9.47 26.78 -28.04
CA ARG A 404 -10.12 25.88 -27.07
C ARG A 404 -9.93 26.46 -25.68
N LEU A 405 -11.02 26.95 -25.10
CA LEU A 405 -11.06 27.56 -23.77
C LEU A 405 -11.56 26.59 -22.68
N GLY A 406 -11.70 25.29 -23.01
CA GLY A 406 -12.19 24.25 -22.08
C GLY A 406 -11.06 23.39 -21.48
N ARG A 407 -11.29 22.85 -20.27
CA ARG A 407 -10.41 21.86 -19.64
C ARG A 407 -10.41 20.57 -20.47
N TRP A 408 -9.23 19.98 -20.69
CA TRP A 408 -9.11 18.67 -21.32
C TRP A 408 -9.69 17.61 -20.36
N ARG A 409 -10.82 17.01 -20.68
CA ARG A 409 -11.30 15.82 -19.97
C ARG A 409 -10.41 14.64 -20.40
N THR A 410 -9.91 13.87 -19.43
CA THR A 410 -9.21 12.61 -19.68
C THR A 410 -10.11 11.67 -20.49
N HIS A 411 -9.63 11.16 -21.61
CA HIS A 411 -10.41 10.26 -22.46
C HIS A 411 -10.19 8.80 -22.06
N ASN A 412 -8.94 8.38 -21.87
CA ASN A 412 -8.57 7.04 -21.40
C ASN A 412 -7.18 6.99 -20.76
N GLU A 413 -6.96 5.97 -19.92
CA GLU A 413 -5.63 5.54 -19.47
C GLU A 413 -5.13 4.44 -20.40
N GLN A 414 -3.91 4.58 -20.93
CA GLN A 414 -3.27 3.60 -21.80
C GLN A 414 -2.15 2.89 -21.05
N LEU A 415 -2.09 1.56 -21.14
CA LEU A 415 -1.06 0.73 -20.50
C LEU A 415 -0.18 0.03 -21.53
N ILE A 416 1.08 -0.23 -21.15
CA ILE A 416 1.93 -1.26 -21.76
C ILE A 416 2.08 -2.36 -20.72
N VAL A 417 1.66 -3.57 -21.09
CA VAL A 417 1.64 -4.73 -20.20
C VAL A 417 2.49 -5.83 -20.82
N CYS A 418 3.47 -6.33 -20.07
CA CYS A 418 4.27 -7.49 -20.46
C CYS A 418 3.38 -8.75 -20.51
N CYS A 419 3.76 -9.74 -21.31
CA CYS A 419 2.97 -10.97 -21.48
C CYS A 419 2.77 -11.77 -20.17
N CYS A 420 3.58 -11.51 -19.13
CA CYS A 420 3.41 -12.09 -17.81
C CYS A 420 2.38 -11.37 -16.91
N GLY A 421 1.81 -10.25 -17.36
CA GLY A 421 0.87 -9.40 -16.60
C GLY A 421 1.51 -8.21 -15.87
N VAL A 422 2.83 -8.02 -15.97
CA VAL A 422 3.51 -6.85 -15.38
C VAL A 422 3.20 -5.60 -16.19
N ILE A 423 2.71 -4.54 -15.54
CA ILE A 423 2.51 -3.23 -16.17
C ILE A 423 3.88 -2.55 -16.28
N ALA A 424 4.38 -2.38 -17.50
CA ALA A 424 5.68 -1.79 -17.80
C ALA A 424 5.63 -0.26 -17.91
N ALA A 425 4.50 0.28 -18.35
CA ALA A 425 4.28 1.71 -18.48
C ALA A 425 2.77 2.05 -18.50
N ARG A 426 2.45 3.30 -18.15
CA ARG A 426 1.11 3.87 -18.24
C ARG A 426 1.19 5.31 -18.72
N THR A 427 0.15 5.78 -19.41
CA THR A 427 -0.03 7.20 -19.72
C THR A 427 -1.50 7.57 -19.78
N THR A 428 -1.82 8.78 -19.34
CA THR A 428 -3.14 9.40 -19.53
C THR A 428 -3.22 10.00 -20.93
N MET A 429 -4.27 9.65 -21.69
CA MET A 429 -4.56 10.22 -23.00
C MET A 429 -5.72 11.22 -22.87
N PHE A 430 -5.47 12.47 -23.26
CA PHE A 430 -6.45 13.56 -23.11
C PHE A 430 -7.37 13.75 -24.35
N GLY A 431 -7.22 12.91 -25.39
CA GLY A 431 -8.12 12.87 -26.55
C GLY A 431 -8.36 11.43 -27.02
N ALA A 432 -9.38 11.22 -27.85
CA ALA A 432 -9.69 9.90 -28.43
C ALA A 432 -8.43 9.25 -29.00
N GLU A 433 -8.21 7.97 -28.67
CA GLU A 433 -7.03 7.13 -28.94
C GLU A 433 -6.42 7.39 -30.33
N ALA A 434 -5.60 8.43 -30.41
CA ALA A 434 -4.98 8.81 -31.65
C ALA A 434 -3.78 7.89 -31.82
N ILE A 435 -3.68 7.22 -32.98
CA ILE A 435 -2.53 6.38 -33.34
C ILE A 435 -1.19 7.11 -33.14
N SER A 436 -1.17 8.44 -33.34
CA SER A 436 0.00 9.27 -33.04
C SER A 436 0.34 9.29 -31.55
N GLY A 437 -0.66 9.34 -30.66
CA GLY A 437 -0.47 9.30 -29.22
C GLY A 437 0.08 7.95 -28.76
N VAL A 438 -0.44 6.82 -29.28
CA VAL A 438 0.12 5.48 -28.98
C VAL A 438 1.57 5.38 -29.44
N LYS A 439 1.88 5.84 -30.66
CA LYS A 439 3.25 5.89 -31.17
C LYS A 439 4.18 6.70 -30.25
N ASP A 440 3.76 7.90 -29.89
CA ASP A 440 4.56 8.79 -29.05
C ASP A 440 4.73 8.18 -27.65
N PHE A 441 3.69 7.58 -27.08
CA PHE A 441 3.75 6.88 -25.79
C PHE A 441 4.77 5.74 -25.80
N ILE A 442 4.78 4.88 -26.83
CA ILE A 442 5.77 3.80 -26.94
C ILE A 442 7.18 4.39 -27.08
N LYS A 443 7.36 5.43 -27.91
CA LYS A 443 8.64 6.11 -28.07
C LYS A 443 9.17 6.70 -26.75
N HIS A 444 8.33 7.41 -26.00
CA HIS A 444 8.70 7.97 -24.71
C HIS A 444 9.04 6.86 -23.71
N THR A 445 8.22 5.81 -23.65
CA THR A 445 8.46 4.66 -22.78
C THR A 445 9.87 4.11 -23.00
N TYR A 446 10.28 3.88 -24.24
CA TYR A 446 11.60 3.32 -24.56
C TYR A 446 12.68 4.39 -24.85
N HIS A 447 12.51 5.60 -24.33
CA HIS A 447 13.47 6.72 -24.42
C HIS A 447 13.93 7.07 -25.85
N HIS A 448 13.06 6.87 -26.84
CA HIS A 448 13.38 7.08 -28.25
C HIS A 448 14.62 6.30 -28.74
N ASN A 449 15.00 5.24 -28.02
CA ASN A 449 16.06 4.33 -28.43
C ASN A 449 15.47 3.02 -29.01
N PRO A 450 15.63 2.75 -30.32
CA PRO A 450 15.12 1.53 -30.96
C PRO A 450 15.65 0.23 -30.35
N ASP A 451 16.85 0.25 -29.77
CA ASP A 451 17.47 -0.94 -29.17
C ASP A 451 16.85 -1.32 -27.81
N ASN A 452 16.00 -0.45 -27.23
CA ASN A 452 15.25 -0.75 -26.01
C ASN A 452 13.85 -1.32 -26.30
N LEU A 453 13.41 -1.36 -27.56
CA LEU A 453 12.10 -1.90 -27.90
C LEU A 453 12.07 -3.42 -27.73
N PRO A 454 10.93 -3.99 -27.31
CA PRO A 454 10.72 -5.42 -27.43
C PRO A 454 10.66 -5.82 -28.91
N ASP A 455 11.04 -7.06 -29.22
CA ASP A 455 10.99 -7.59 -30.58
C ASP A 455 9.55 -7.71 -31.12
N VAL A 456 8.56 -7.79 -30.23
CA VAL A 456 7.14 -7.96 -30.57
C VAL A 456 6.29 -7.02 -29.72
N ILE A 457 5.35 -6.31 -30.35
CA ILE A 457 4.32 -5.51 -29.67
C ILE A 457 2.95 -5.93 -30.19
N PHE A 458 2.08 -6.35 -29.27
CA PHE A 458 0.67 -6.62 -29.54
C PHE A 458 -0.17 -5.38 -29.25
N PHE A 459 -1.03 -5.02 -30.19
CA PHE A 459 -1.99 -3.93 -30.05
C PHE A 459 -3.14 -4.14 -31.03
N ASP A 460 -4.38 -4.01 -30.54
CA ASP A 460 -5.61 -4.22 -31.31
C ASP A 460 -5.61 -3.45 -32.63
N ASN A 461 -5.14 -2.19 -32.60
CA ASN A 461 -5.13 -1.32 -33.76
C ASN A 461 -3.76 -1.21 -34.44
N ASN A 462 -2.94 -2.27 -34.37
CA ASN A 462 -1.62 -2.30 -35.00
C ASN A 462 -1.69 -2.08 -36.52
N CYS A 463 -2.79 -2.47 -37.18
CA CYS A 463 -2.99 -2.25 -38.61
C CYS A 463 -2.99 -0.75 -38.97
N ARG A 464 -3.65 0.11 -38.16
CA ARG A 464 -3.58 1.57 -38.36
C ARG A 464 -2.26 2.17 -37.88
N LEU A 465 -1.64 1.62 -36.82
CA LEU A 465 -0.31 2.04 -36.37
C LEU A 465 0.73 1.81 -37.46
N GLN A 466 0.82 0.61 -38.01
CA GLN A 466 1.74 0.26 -39.09
C GLN A 466 1.52 1.13 -40.33
N ALA A 467 0.27 1.35 -40.75
CA ALA A 467 -0.04 2.25 -41.87
C ALA A 467 0.43 3.69 -41.61
N HIS A 468 0.22 4.21 -40.39
CA HIS A 468 0.69 5.53 -39.98
C HIS A 468 2.22 5.63 -39.98
N LEU A 469 2.92 4.62 -39.47
CA LEU A 469 4.38 4.55 -39.43
C LEU A 469 4.98 4.50 -40.85
N ASN A 470 4.37 3.71 -41.76
CA ASN A 470 4.79 3.63 -43.15
C ASN A 470 4.63 4.97 -43.88
N LYS A 471 3.49 5.67 -43.68
CA LYS A 471 3.24 7.01 -44.27
C LYS A 471 4.26 8.04 -43.77
N GLN A 472 4.71 7.93 -42.52
CA GLN A 472 5.72 8.81 -41.93
C GLN A 472 7.17 8.37 -42.18
N LYS A 473 7.40 7.19 -42.77
CA LYS A 473 8.73 6.58 -42.94
C LYS A 473 9.51 6.50 -41.63
N ASP A 474 8.83 6.14 -40.55
CA ASP A 474 9.41 6.09 -39.21
C ASP A 474 10.34 4.88 -39.04
N THR A 475 11.62 5.12 -38.77
CA THR A 475 12.63 4.06 -38.64
C THR A 475 12.73 3.49 -37.23
N PHE A 476 12.05 4.07 -36.24
CA PHE A 476 12.14 3.67 -34.84
C PHE A 476 11.64 2.23 -34.62
N PHE A 477 10.55 1.85 -35.29
CA PHE A 477 9.91 0.53 -35.15
C PHE A 477 10.43 -0.52 -36.14
N ARG A 478 11.51 -0.24 -36.89
CA ARG A 478 11.94 -1.08 -38.03
C ARG A 478 12.29 -2.53 -37.68
N ARG A 479 12.61 -2.81 -36.41
CA ARG A 479 13.02 -4.14 -35.92
C ARG A 479 11.92 -4.83 -35.10
N VAL A 480 10.75 -4.21 -34.99
CA VAL A 480 9.66 -4.70 -34.13
C VAL A 480 8.57 -5.34 -34.99
N ILE A 481 8.12 -6.51 -34.56
CA ILE A 481 6.92 -7.15 -35.08
C ILE A 481 5.70 -6.46 -34.47
N LEU A 482 4.92 -5.77 -35.31
CA LEU A 482 3.65 -5.15 -34.94
C LEU A 482 2.48 -6.07 -35.31
N ALA A 483 2.24 -7.08 -34.47
CA ALA A 483 1.17 -8.06 -34.68
C ALA A 483 -0.14 -7.59 -34.02
N VAL A 484 -1.27 -7.75 -34.69
CA VAL A 484 -2.58 -7.54 -34.03
C VAL A 484 -2.78 -8.61 -32.97
N ASP A 485 -3.43 -8.23 -31.85
CA ASP A 485 -3.78 -9.22 -30.83
C ASP A 485 -4.60 -10.38 -31.42
N VAL A 486 -4.27 -11.62 -31.06
CA VAL A 486 -4.86 -12.83 -31.67
C VAL A 486 -6.37 -12.92 -31.42
N PHE A 487 -6.85 -12.46 -30.27
CA PHE A 487 -8.28 -12.46 -29.94
C PHE A 487 -9.01 -11.35 -30.70
N HIS A 488 -8.41 -10.16 -30.81
CA HIS A 488 -8.96 -9.08 -31.63
C HIS A 488 -9.02 -9.46 -33.11
N PHE A 489 -7.96 -10.10 -33.63
CA PHE A 489 -7.89 -10.58 -35.01
C PHE A 489 -9.00 -11.58 -35.33
N LYS A 490 -9.25 -12.57 -34.45
CA LYS A 490 -10.30 -13.58 -34.65
C LYS A 490 -11.72 -13.04 -34.56
N SER A 491 -11.95 -12.01 -33.74
CA SER A 491 -13.30 -11.56 -33.38
C SER A 491 -13.75 -10.30 -34.12
N LYS A 492 -12.82 -9.44 -34.56
CA LYS A 492 -13.15 -8.08 -35.05
C LYS A 492 -12.52 -7.69 -36.38
N HIS A 493 -11.51 -8.39 -36.88
CA HIS A 493 -11.03 -8.15 -38.24
C HIS A 493 -11.77 -9.02 -39.24
N LYS A 494 -12.20 -8.40 -40.34
CA LYS A 494 -12.71 -9.12 -41.51
C LYS A 494 -11.52 -9.76 -42.23
N GLU A 495 -11.69 -10.97 -42.75
CA GLU A 495 -10.66 -11.65 -43.57
C GLU A 495 -10.25 -10.82 -44.80
N THR A 496 -11.12 -9.90 -45.24
CA THR A 496 -10.91 -8.98 -46.37
C THR A 496 -10.06 -7.75 -46.05
N ASP A 497 -9.59 -7.57 -44.81
CA ASP A 497 -8.66 -6.49 -44.47
C ASP A 497 -7.24 -6.83 -44.97
N GLU A 498 -7.00 -6.60 -46.27
CA GLU A 498 -5.76 -6.98 -46.95
C GLU A 498 -4.51 -6.38 -46.30
N PHE A 499 -4.60 -5.14 -45.79
CA PHE A 499 -3.46 -4.50 -45.15
C PHE A 499 -3.08 -5.25 -43.87
N CYS A 500 -4.08 -5.56 -43.06
CA CYS A 500 -3.89 -6.26 -41.80
C CYS A 500 -3.36 -7.68 -42.02
N GLN A 501 -3.94 -8.41 -42.99
CA GLN A 501 -3.48 -9.73 -43.40
C GLN A 501 -2.02 -9.74 -43.87
N ARG A 502 -1.60 -8.70 -44.60
CA ARG A 502 -0.25 -8.62 -45.19
C ARG A 502 0.82 -8.18 -44.20
N HIS A 503 0.48 -7.32 -43.25
CA HIS A 503 1.47 -6.61 -42.44
C HIS A 503 1.40 -6.88 -40.94
N CYS A 504 0.27 -7.33 -40.40
CA CYS A 504 0.08 -7.44 -38.95
C CYS A 504 -0.55 -8.77 -38.53
N ASN A 505 -0.74 -9.72 -39.45
CA ASN A 505 -1.28 -11.05 -39.15
C ASN A 505 -0.25 -11.87 -38.34
N PRO A 506 -0.55 -12.26 -37.08
CA PRO A 506 0.37 -13.02 -36.25
C PRO A 506 0.89 -14.32 -36.89
N ALA A 507 0.10 -14.94 -37.78
CA ALA A 507 0.48 -16.18 -38.47
C ALA A 507 1.66 -16.03 -39.43
N LEU A 508 2.08 -14.80 -39.75
CA LEU A 508 3.24 -14.53 -40.61
C LEU A 508 4.58 -14.86 -39.93
N TRP A 509 4.61 -14.94 -38.60
CA TRP A 509 5.84 -15.10 -37.82
C TRP A 509 5.85 -16.43 -37.06
N LYS A 510 6.70 -17.36 -37.51
CA LYS A 510 6.86 -18.68 -36.87
C LYS A 510 7.43 -18.58 -35.45
N GLU A 511 8.13 -17.49 -35.17
CA GLU A 511 8.75 -17.19 -33.88
C GLU A 511 7.71 -17.07 -32.75
N LEU A 512 6.46 -16.68 -33.07
CA LEU A 512 5.35 -16.54 -32.13
C LEU A 512 4.69 -17.89 -31.74
N TYR A 513 5.11 -18.98 -32.38
CA TYR A 513 4.59 -20.34 -32.15
C TYR A 513 5.71 -21.28 -31.71
N ASN A 514 5.40 -22.20 -30.81
CA ASN A 514 6.28 -23.31 -30.46
C ASN A 514 6.39 -24.30 -31.62
N GLU A 515 7.35 -25.23 -31.54
CA GLU A 515 7.56 -26.27 -32.56
C GLU A 515 6.32 -27.17 -32.76
N ASP A 516 5.49 -27.30 -31.72
CA ASP A 516 4.21 -28.02 -31.74
C ASP A 516 3.04 -27.20 -32.31
N GLY A 517 3.28 -25.96 -32.74
CA GLY A 517 2.26 -25.03 -33.24
C GLY A 517 1.44 -24.33 -32.15
N SER A 518 1.76 -24.52 -30.87
CA SER A 518 1.10 -23.81 -29.77
C SER A 518 1.57 -22.36 -29.68
N TRP A 519 0.66 -21.48 -29.25
CA TRP A 519 0.93 -20.04 -29.12
C TRP A 519 1.79 -19.74 -27.88
N VAL A 520 2.83 -18.90 -28.04
CA VAL A 520 3.87 -18.68 -27.02
C VAL A 520 3.48 -17.64 -25.97
N PHE A 521 2.95 -16.48 -26.38
CA PHE A 521 2.88 -15.29 -25.53
C PHE A 521 1.45 -14.96 -25.08
N ASN A 522 1.20 -14.68 -23.81
CA ASN A 522 -0.16 -14.26 -23.41
C ASN A 522 -0.46 -12.81 -23.86
N SER A 523 -0.99 -12.64 -25.08
CA SER A 523 -1.30 -11.33 -25.67
C SER A 523 -2.53 -10.67 -25.04
N SER A 524 -3.39 -11.42 -24.33
CA SER A 524 -4.55 -10.88 -23.60
C SER A 524 -4.22 -10.34 -22.20
N ALA A 525 -2.94 -10.29 -21.81
CA ALA A 525 -2.51 -9.72 -20.54
C ALA A 525 -2.96 -8.26 -20.36
N ALA A 526 -2.95 -7.47 -21.44
CA ALA A 526 -3.40 -6.08 -21.42
C ALA A 526 -4.92 -5.96 -21.19
N GLU A 527 -5.72 -6.81 -21.83
CA GLU A 527 -7.17 -6.85 -21.62
C GLU A 527 -7.51 -7.22 -20.17
N GLN A 528 -6.81 -8.20 -19.60
CA GLN A 528 -6.98 -8.59 -18.20
C GLN A 528 -6.62 -7.46 -17.23
N ALA A 529 -5.56 -6.69 -17.53
CA ALA A 529 -5.18 -5.50 -16.76
C ALA A 529 -6.21 -4.36 -16.90
N ASN A 530 -6.86 -4.22 -18.07
CA ASN A 530 -7.90 -3.22 -18.28
C ASN A 530 -9.14 -3.51 -17.44
N VAL A 531 -9.56 -4.78 -17.31
CA VAL A 531 -10.64 -5.17 -16.38
C VAL A 531 -10.31 -4.68 -14.97
N TRP A 532 -9.03 -4.76 -14.56
CA TRP A 532 -8.56 -4.32 -13.24
C TRP A 532 -8.67 -2.81 -13.06
N MET A 533 -8.15 -2.03 -14.01
CA MET A 533 -8.23 -0.56 -13.96
C MET A 533 -9.67 -0.05 -13.95
N VAL A 534 -10.56 -0.65 -14.75
CA VAL A 534 -11.97 -0.23 -14.82
C VAL A 534 -12.72 -0.61 -13.54
N GLY A 535 -12.39 -1.73 -12.89
CA GLY A 535 -13.01 -2.14 -11.63
C GLY A 535 -12.53 -1.37 -10.38
N THR A 536 -11.37 -0.69 -10.46
CA THR A 536 -10.82 0.14 -9.36
C THR A 536 -11.04 1.64 -9.54
N CYS A 537 -11.33 2.09 -10.76
CA CYS A 537 -11.71 3.46 -11.08
C CYS A 537 -13.23 3.57 -11.33
N VAL A 538 -14.02 3.51 -10.26
CA VAL A 538 -15.41 4.01 -10.23
C VAL A 538 -15.53 5.02 -9.09
#